data_AF-A0A1M5H0Y5-F1
#
_entry.id   AF-A0A1M5H0Y5-F1
#
_cell.length_a   1.000
_cell.length_b   1.000
_cell.length_c   1.000
_cell.angle_alpha   90.00
_cell.angle_beta   90.00
_cell.angle_gamma   90.00
#
_symmetry.space_group_name_H-M   'P 1'
#
loop_
_entity.id
_entity.type
_entity.pdbx_description
1 polymer ?
#
loop_
_entity_poly.entity_id
_entity_poly.type
_entity_poly.pdbx_seq_one_letter_code
_entity_poly.pdbx_strand_id
1 'polypeptide(L)'
;MEIKYQNYWASVKKLQTEVQLIGRLDLSNKTKYKKKYETGLMSAEDIARINHKNGLHYELSILKENQLFCYLVLKGGHIRANFIDGAQRVYLSYFFFPSKTYADQIFLEEIWYYHFSAESNENEDYRLHFVFDQSGHVSYRKYDEQNKKIQDYESNKSFVIDGLYEPYPEFGHYESVARLERDFPVDIFPANTGSDTTTGLSDGCPTPDWNKK
;
A
#
# COMPACT_ATOMS: atom_id res chain seq x y z
N MET A 1 2.54 14.90 -11.11
CA MET A 1 2.93 13.58 -10.58
C MET A 1 3.94 13.01 -11.55
N GLU A 2 5.07 12.52 -11.08
CA GLU A 2 6.13 11.96 -11.91
C GLU A 2 6.27 10.46 -11.58
N ILE A 3 6.38 9.61 -12.60
CA ILE A 3 6.60 8.17 -12.44
C ILE A 3 8.06 7.87 -12.78
N LYS A 4 8.74 7.13 -11.89
CA LYS A 4 10.08 6.59 -12.13
C LYS A 4 10.02 5.07 -12.03
N TYR A 5 10.55 4.36 -13.03
CA TYR A 5 10.67 2.90 -13.01
C TYR A 5 11.89 2.47 -12.19
N GLN A 6 11.86 2.88 -10.93
CA GLN A 6 12.85 2.66 -9.89
C GLN A 6 12.11 2.18 -8.64
N ASN A 7 12.77 1.38 -7.82
CA ASN A 7 12.20 0.96 -6.55
C ASN A 7 12.77 1.76 -5.38
N TYR A 8 12.00 1.76 -4.30
CA TYR A 8 12.39 2.33 -3.03
C TYR A 8 12.75 1.22 -2.03
N TRP A 9 13.88 1.36 -1.34
CA TRP A 9 14.24 0.47 -0.23
C TRP A 9 13.94 1.15 1.09
N ALA A 10 12.80 0.78 1.70
CA ALA A 10 12.35 1.35 2.96
C ALA A 10 13.38 1.19 4.10
N SER A 11 14.11 0.07 4.15
CA SER A 11 15.11 -0.20 5.20
C SER A 11 16.31 0.75 5.21
N VAL A 12 16.63 1.36 4.06
CA VAL A 12 17.76 2.32 3.92
C VAL A 12 17.27 3.69 3.45
N LYS A 13 15.95 3.90 3.46
CA LYS A 13 15.25 5.10 3.04
C LYS A 13 15.75 5.71 1.73
N LYS A 14 15.88 4.89 0.68
CA LYS A 14 16.55 5.32 -0.56
C LYS A 14 15.94 4.74 -1.83
N LEU A 15 15.74 5.61 -2.81
CA LEU A 15 15.48 5.23 -4.20
C LEU A 15 16.71 4.56 -4.81
N GLN A 16 16.53 3.35 -5.33
CA GLN A 16 17.59 2.59 -5.97
C GLN A 16 17.73 2.99 -7.44
N THR A 17 18.90 2.70 -8.01
CA THR A 17 19.14 2.92 -9.44
C THR A 17 18.34 1.92 -10.28
N GLU A 18 18.01 2.31 -11.51
CA GLU A 18 17.34 1.42 -12.48
C GLU A 18 18.13 0.13 -12.71
N VAL A 19 19.47 0.21 -12.77
CA VAL A 19 20.35 -0.96 -12.93
C VAL A 19 20.17 -1.98 -11.80
N GLN A 20 20.09 -1.51 -10.55
CA GLN A 20 19.90 -2.37 -9.38
C GLN A 20 18.52 -3.01 -9.40
N LEU A 21 17.48 -2.24 -9.71
CA LEU A 21 16.11 -2.76 -9.86
C LEU A 21 16.07 -3.85 -10.93
N ILE A 22 16.52 -3.55 -12.15
CA ILE A 22 16.46 -4.46 -13.29
C ILE A 22 17.23 -5.75 -12.99
N GLY A 23 18.40 -5.67 -12.37
CA GLY A 23 19.16 -6.86 -11.98
C GLY A 23 18.38 -7.78 -11.03
N ARG A 24 17.62 -7.22 -10.08
CA ARG A 24 16.74 -8.00 -9.19
C ARG A 24 15.51 -8.53 -9.93
N LEU A 25 14.92 -7.75 -10.82
CA LEU A 25 13.78 -8.19 -11.64
C LEU A 25 14.18 -9.34 -12.58
N ASP A 26 15.40 -9.32 -13.13
CA ASP A 26 15.94 -10.44 -13.93
C ASP A 26 15.99 -11.75 -13.14
N LEU A 27 16.37 -11.71 -11.87
CA LEU A 27 16.32 -12.87 -10.98
C LEU A 27 14.87 -13.31 -10.70
N SER A 28 13.99 -12.37 -10.35
CA SER A 28 12.59 -12.65 -10.01
C SER A 28 11.78 -13.18 -11.21
N ASN A 29 12.02 -12.66 -12.41
CA ASN A 29 11.27 -12.97 -13.63
C ASN A 29 11.97 -13.98 -14.52
N LYS A 30 13.20 -14.39 -14.19
CA LYS A 30 14.06 -15.23 -15.03
C LYS A 30 14.33 -14.61 -16.40
N THR A 31 14.53 -13.29 -16.44
CA THR A 31 14.85 -12.51 -17.64
C THR A 31 16.33 -12.12 -17.68
N LYS A 32 16.77 -11.47 -18.76
CA LYS A 32 18.16 -10.99 -18.95
C LYS A 32 18.19 -9.58 -19.55
N TYR A 33 17.37 -8.69 -19.02
CA TYR A 33 17.21 -7.33 -19.53
C TYR A 33 18.31 -6.37 -19.07
N LYS A 34 19.01 -6.65 -17.97
CA LYS A 34 20.05 -5.75 -17.43
C LYS A 34 21.10 -5.37 -18.47
N LYS A 35 21.62 -6.34 -19.23
CA LYS A 35 22.60 -6.08 -20.30
C LYS A 35 22.02 -5.20 -21.41
N LYS A 36 20.73 -5.34 -21.73
CA LYS A 36 20.06 -4.51 -22.74
C LYS A 36 19.89 -3.07 -22.24
N TYR A 37 19.57 -2.90 -20.97
CA TYR A 37 19.54 -1.59 -20.34
C TYR A 37 20.92 -0.91 -20.34
N GLU A 38 21.96 -1.61 -19.87
CA GLU A 38 23.32 -1.07 -19.80
C GLU A 38 23.91 -0.70 -21.17
N THR A 39 23.42 -1.31 -22.25
CA THR A 39 23.82 -1.00 -23.64
C THR A 39 22.90 0.01 -24.33
N GLY A 40 21.89 0.54 -23.64
CA GLY A 40 20.92 1.50 -24.18
C GLY A 40 19.92 0.89 -25.17
N LEU A 41 19.85 -0.44 -25.30
CA LEU A 41 18.90 -1.13 -26.18
C LEU A 41 17.47 -1.09 -25.64
N MET A 42 17.28 -0.88 -24.34
CA MET A 42 15.99 -0.76 -23.67
C MET A 42 16.10 0.22 -22.50
N SER A 43 15.05 1.00 -22.27
CA SER A 43 14.90 1.78 -21.04
C SER A 43 14.30 0.93 -19.90
N ALA A 44 14.36 1.42 -18.66
CA ALA A 44 13.65 0.80 -17.54
C ALA A 44 12.12 0.79 -17.76
N GLU A 45 11.58 1.83 -18.40
CA GLU A 45 10.17 1.91 -18.79
C GLU A 45 9.79 0.81 -19.79
N ASP A 46 10.61 0.56 -20.82
CA ASP A 46 10.35 -0.50 -21.81
C ASP A 46 10.26 -1.88 -21.14
N ILE A 47 11.17 -2.12 -20.18
CA ILE A 47 11.20 -3.37 -19.41
C ILE A 47 9.95 -3.48 -18.54
N ALA A 48 9.57 -2.40 -17.84
CA ALA A 48 8.37 -2.38 -17.02
C ALA A 48 7.10 -2.59 -17.86
N ARG A 49 7.03 -2.00 -19.06
CA ARG A 49 5.90 -2.15 -19.99
C ARG A 49 5.74 -3.59 -20.49
N ILE A 50 6.86 -4.23 -20.82
CA ILE A 50 6.88 -5.66 -21.20
C ILE A 50 6.46 -6.53 -20.00
N ASN A 51 6.97 -6.23 -18.81
CA ASN A 51 6.63 -6.98 -17.61
C ASN A 51 5.14 -6.84 -17.27
N HIS A 52 4.59 -5.64 -17.36
CA HIS A 52 3.17 -5.36 -17.18
C HIS A 52 2.31 -6.22 -18.11
N LYS A 53 2.59 -6.17 -19.43
CA LYS A 53 1.85 -6.94 -20.44
C LYS A 53 1.88 -8.45 -20.18
N ASN A 54 2.97 -8.95 -19.61
CA ASN A 54 3.18 -10.38 -19.36
C ASN A 54 2.85 -10.80 -17.92
N GLY A 55 2.30 -9.91 -17.09
CA GLY A 55 2.04 -10.19 -15.67
C GLY A 55 3.29 -10.47 -14.83
N LEU A 56 4.47 -10.09 -15.31
CA LEU A 56 5.74 -10.27 -14.62
C LEU A 56 5.95 -9.19 -13.56
N HIS A 57 6.89 -9.44 -12.64
CA HIS A 57 7.22 -8.51 -11.58
C HIS A 57 7.82 -7.22 -12.16
N TYR A 58 7.30 -6.05 -11.75
CA TYR A 58 7.97 -4.78 -11.91
C TYR A 58 7.61 -3.83 -10.76
N GLU A 59 8.41 -2.79 -10.58
CA GLU A 59 8.21 -1.80 -9.53
C GLU A 59 8.39 -0.40 -10.10
N LEU A 60 7.73 0.56 -9.49
CA LEU A 60 7.85 1.97 -9.82
C LEU A 60 7.67 2.84 -8.58
N SER A 61 8.16 4.06 -8.67
CA SER A 61 8.04 5.11 -7.66
C SER A 61 7.27 6.28 -8.25
N ILE A 62 6.36 6.84 -7.47
CA ILE A 62 5.54 7.98 -7.81
C ILE A 62 6.01 9.16 -6.97
N LEU A 63 6.38 10.24 -7.62
CA LEU A 63 6.82 11.48 -6.98
C LEU A 63 5.73 12.55 -7.10
N LYS A 64 5.55 13.30 -6.01
CA LYS A 64 4.76 14.54 -5.96
C LYS A 64 5.69 15.65 -5.47
N GLU A 65 5.73 16.77 -6.20
CA GLU A 65 6.60 17.91 -5.86
C GLU A 65 8.07 17.51 -5.63
N ASN A 66 8.59 16.61 -6.48
CA ASN A 66 9.92 16.01 -6.40
C ASN A 66 10.22 15.18 -5.13
N GLN A 67 9.20 14.89 -4.31
CA GLN A 67 9.31 14.00 -3.15
C GLN A 67 8.66 12.64 -3.45
N LEU A 68 9.23 11.57 -2.90
CA LEU A 68 8.67 10.24 -3.02
C LEU A 68 7.33 10.19 -2.27
N PHE A 69 6.25 9.98 -3.01
CA PHE A 69 4.90 9.91 -2.47
C PHE A 69 4.47 8.47 -2.20
N CYS A 70 4.72 7.58 -3.17
CA CYS A 70 4.33 6.18 -3.10
C CYS A 70 5.27 5.34 -3.97
N TYR A 71 5.47 4.08 -3.63
CA TYR A 71 6.04 3.11 -4.57
C TYR A 71 5.14 1.89 -4.72
N LEU A 72 5.04 1.40 -5.95
CA LEU A 72 4.20 0.28 -6.32
C LEU A 72 5.06 -0.96 -6.61
N VAL A 73 4.57 -2.10 -6.16
CA VAL A 73 5.10 -3.43 -6.51
C VAL A 73 4.01 -4.21 -7.21
N LEU A 74 4.22 -4.58 -8.46
CA LEU A 74 3.22 -5.25 -9.29
C LEU A 74 3.75 -6.61 -9.74
N LYS A 75 2.96 -7.68 -9.54
CA LYS A 75 3.34 -9.05 -9.93
C LYS A 75 2.12 -9.96 -10.04
N GLY A 76 1.92 -10.60 -11.18
CA GLY A 76 0.90 -11.64 -11.35
C GLY A 76 -0.52 -11.18 -11.02
N GLY A 77 -0.88 -9.95 -11.38
CA GLY A 77 -2.18 -9.35 -11.05
C GLY A 77 -2.29 -8.79 -9.63
N HIS A 78 -1.32 -9.05 -8.75
CA HIS A 78 -1.25 -8.41 -7.43
C HIS A 78 -0.57 -7.04 -7.52
N ILE A 79 -1.02 -6.10 -6.69
CA ILE A 79 -0.43 -4.77 -6.56
C ILE A 79 -0.28 -4.44 -5.09
N ARG A 80 0.91 -4.00 -4.70
CA ARG A 80 1.14 -3.36 -3.40
C ARG A 80 1.45 -1.89 -3.62
N ALA A 81 0.63 -1.00 -3.08
CA ALA A 81 0.93 0.42 -3.00
C ALA A 81 1.46 0.75 -1.60
N ASN A 82 2.62 1.37 -1.50
CA ASN A 82 3.24 1.74 -0.21
C ASN A 82 3.47 3.24 -0.19
N PHE A 83 2.78 3.94 0.71
CA PHE A 83 2.82 5.39 0.85
C PHE A 83 3.87 5.81 1.85
N ILE A 84 4.54 6.90 1.53
CA ILE A 84 5.71 7.39 2.23
C ILE A 84 5.37 8.69 2.96
N ASP A 85 5.81 8.82 4.22
CA ASP A 85 5.68 10.04 5.01
C ASP A 85 6.88 10.99 4.86
N GLY A 86 6.84 12.16 5.50
CA GLY A 86 7.93 13.15 5.46
C GLY A 86 9.27 12.64 6.01
N ALA A 87 9.26 11.65 6.90
CA ALA A 87 10.45 10.98 7.43
C ALA A 87 10.93 9.79 6.55
N GLN A 88 10.35 9.67 5.36
CA GLN A 88 10.63 8.63 4.36
C GLN A 88 10.31 7.20 4.84
N ARG A 89 9.33 7.04 5.74
CA ARG A 89 8.87 5.73 6.23
C ARG A 89 7.62 5.30 5.47
N VAL A 90 7.42 3.99 5.37
CA VAL A 90 6.13 3.45 4.92
C VAL A 90 5.15 3.58 6.07
N TYR A 91 4.13 4.43 5.93
CA TYR A 91 3.10 4.61 6.97
C TYR A 91 1.77 3.94 6.61
N LEU A 92 1.58 3.62 5.32
CA LEU A 92 0.36 3.01 4.81
C LEU A 92 0.69 2.12 3.62
N SER A 93 0.12 0.92 3.60
CA SER A 93 0.21 0.01 2.49
C SER A 93 -1.14 -0.58 2.12
N TYR A 94 -1.45 -0.58 0.83
CA TYR A 94 -2.62 -1.24 0.25
C TYR A 94 -2.18 -2.46 -0.55
N PHE A 95 -2.87 -3.58 -0.35
CA PHE A 95 -2.60 -4.83 -1.01
C PHE A 95 -3.83 -5.24 -1.83
N PHE A 96 -3.66 -5.17 -3.14
CA PHE A 96 -4.66 -5.57 -4.10
C PHE A 96 -4.36 -6.96 -4.64
N PHE A 97 -5.42 -7.76 -4.76
CA PHE A 97 -5.38 -9.12 -5.26
C PHE A 97 -6.30 -9.24 -6.48
N PRO A 98 -6.03 -10.17 -7.41
CA PRO A 98 -6.97 -10.46 -8.49
C PRO A 98 -8.37 -10.76 -7.95
N SER A 99 -9.39 -10.10 -8.50
CA SER A 99 -10.77 -10.37 -8.13
C SER A 99 -11.17 -11.80 -8.52
N LYS A 100 -11.92 -12.46 -7.63
CA LYS A 100 -12.50 -13.79 -7.91
C LYS A 100 -13.85 -13.65 -8.62
N THR A 101 -14.44 -12.46 -8.58
CA THR A 101 -15.77 -12.15 -9.10
C THR A 101 -15.71 -11.48 -10.49
N TYR A 102 -14.70 -10.64 -10.73
CA TYR A 102 -14.61 -9.77 -11.90
C TYR A 102 -13.22 -9.92 -12.56
N ALA A 103 -13.17 -10.56 -13.74
CA ALA A 103 -11.92 -11.01 -14.37
C ALA A 103 -10.86 -9.90 -14.61
N ASP A 104 -11.30 -8.65 -14.82
CA ASP A 104 -10.42 -7.51 -15.14
C ASP A 104 -10.24 -6.54 -13.96
N GLN A 105 -10.66 -6.94 -12.76
CA GLN A 105 -10.56 -6.12 -11.57
C GLN A 105 -9.63 -6.71 -10.53
N ILE A 106 -9.16 -5.82 -9.67
CA ILE A 106 -8.46 -6.13 -8.44
C ILE A 106 -9.34 -5.75 -7.25
N PHE A 107 -9.09 -6.40 -6.13
CA PHE A 107 -9.79 -6.20 -4.88
C PHE A 107 -8.79 -5.79 -3.80
N LEU A 108 -9.08 -4.72 -3.06
CA LEU A 108 -8.30 -4.30 -1.90
C LEU A 108 -8.58 -5.25 -0.74
N GLU A 109 -7.69 -6.23 -0.56
CA GLU A 109 -7.87 -7.31 0.43
C GLU A 109 -7.20 -6.98 1.75
N GLU A 110 -6.05 -6.29 1.75
CA GLU A 110 -5.35 -5.92 2.99
C GLU A 110 -4.94 -4.45 3.02
N ILE A 111 -4.99 -3.88 4.23
CA ILE A 111 -4.45 -2.56 4.54
C ILE A 111 -3.57 -2.67 5.77
N TRP A 112 -2.36 -2.13 5.66
CA TRP A 112 -1.47 -1.93 6.79
C TRP A 112 -1.31 -0.43 7.05
N TYR A 113 -1.58 0.00 8.27
CA TYR A 113 -1.33 1.37 8.75
C TYR A 113 -0.33 1.33 9.90
N TYR A 114 0.69 2.18 9.84
CA TYR A 114 1.75 2.28 10.84
C TYR A 114 1.73 3.68 11.43
N HIS A 115 1.56 3.76 12.75
CA HIS A 115 1.51 5.03 13.46
C HIS A 115 2.86 5.37 14.09
N PHE A 116 3.32 6.59 13.86
CA PHE A 116 4.52 7.13 14.47
C PHE A 116 4.17 8.43 15.21
N SER A 117 4.47 8.48 16.51
CA SER A 117 4.23 9.63 17.39
C SER A 117 5.00 10.89 16.98
N ALA A 118 6.16 10.72 16.36
CA ALA A 118 7.01 11.82 15.90
C ALA A 118 7.80 11.45 14.63
N GLU A 119 8.24 12.45 13.87
CA GLU A 119 9.12 12.25 12.71
C GLU A 119 10.46 11.62 13.07
N SER A 120 10.98 11.93 14.27
CA SER A 120 12.25 11.37 14.76
C SER A 120 12.15 9.92 15.25
N ASN A 121 10.94 9.37 15.38
CA ASN A 121 10.73 8.03 15.90
C ASN A 121 10.78 7.00 14.76
N GLU A 122 11.82 6.18 14.70
CA GLU A 122 11.91 5.12 13.67
C GLU A 122 11.00 3.93 13.94
N ASN A 123 10.52 3.78 15.18
CA ASN A 123 9.66 2.67 15.57
C ASN A 123 8.20 3.13 15.61
N GLU A 124 7.31 2.30 15.07
CA GLU A 124 5.87 2.51 15.20
C GLU A 124 5.40 2.34 16.66
N ASP A 125 4.44 3.17 17.08
CA ASP A 125 3.78 3.02 18.39
C ASP A 125 2.73 1.92 18.34
N TYR A 126 2.03 1.85 17.20
CA TYR A 126 1.12 0.77 16.87
C TYR A 126 1.01 0.61 15.36
N ARG A 127 0.52 -0.56 14.95
CA ARG A 127 0.12 -0.84 13.57
C ARG A 127 -1.25 -1.49 13.53
N LEU A 128 -2.01 -1.15 12.50
CA LEU A 128 -3.33 -1.71 12.22
C LEU A 128 -3.22 -2.55 10.95
N HIS A 129 -3.76 -3.76 10.99
CA HIS A 129 -3.87 -4.64 9.85
C HIS A 129 -5.34 -4.94 9.61
N PHE A 130 -5.90 -4.47 8.50
CA PHE A 130 -7.26 -4.76 8.09
C PHE A 130 -7.24 -5.81 6.99
N VAL A 131 -8.15 -6.77 7.06
CA VAL A 131 -8.36 -7.79 6.04
C VAL A 131 -9.83 -7.79 5.64
N PHE A 132 -10.08 -7.64 4.35
CA PHE A 132 -11.40 -7.69 3.74
C PHE A 132 -11.50 -8.96 2.93
N ASP A 133 -12.61 -9.68 2.99
CA ASP A 133 -12.89 -10.74 2.02
C ASP A 133 -13.91 -10.28 0.97
N GLN A 134 -13.96 -11.00 -0.16
CA GLN A 134 -14.90 -10.71 -1.25
C GLN A 134 -16.36 -11.12 -0.94
N SER A 135 -16.63 -11.61 0.28
CA SER A 135 -17.98 -11.89 0.79
C SER A 135 -18.47 -10.80 1.77
N GLY A 136 -17.66 -9.78 2.02
CA GLY A 136 -17.98 -8.65 2.88
C GLY A 136 -17.61 -8.82 4.35
N HIS A 137 -16.91 -9.88 4.74
CA HIS A 137 -16.36 -9.98 6.10
C HIS A 137 -15.12 -9.11 6.23
N VAL A 138 -15.00 -8.47 7.40
CA VAL A 138 -13.87 -7.61 7.73
C VAL A 138 -13.31 -8.06 9.07
N SER A 139 -11.99 -8.23 9.12
CA SER A 139 -11.26 -8.36 10.38
C SER A 139 -10.21 -7.27 10.47
N TYR A 140 -9.88 -6.85 11.68
CA TYR A 140 -8.68 -6.06 11.89
C TYR A 140 -7.96 -6.46 13.16
N ARG A 141 -6.64 -6.25 13.13
CA ARG A 141 -5.76 -6.46 14.27
C ARG A 141 -4.99 -5.19 14.57
N LYS A 142 -5.02 -4.76 15.83
CA LYS A 142 -4.13 -3.72 16.36
C LYS A 142 -2.97 -4.38 17.08
N TYR A 143 -1.76 -4.02 16.69
CA TYR A 143 -0.54 -4.35 17.41
C TYR A 143 -0.09 -3.09 18.14
N ASP A 144 -0.24 -3.07 19.46
CA ASP A 144 0.26 -2.01 20.32
C ASP A 144 1.70 -2.33 20.70
N GLU A 145 2.64 -1.69 20.02
CA GLU A 145 4.07 -1.99 20.14
C GLU A 145 4.67 -1.40 21.42
N GLN A 146 4.06 -0.36 21.99
CA GLN A 146 4.46 0.24 23.25
C GLN A 146 4.11 -0.68 24.44
N ASN A 147 2.90 -1.22 24.45
CA ASN A 147 2.40 -2.06 25.54
C ASN A 147 2.59 -3.56 25.29
N LYS A 148 3.10 -3.95 24.12
CA LYS A 148 3.25 -5.35 23.68
C LYS A 148 1.93 -6.12 23.74
N LYS A 149 0.85 -5.49 23.26
CA LYS A 149 -0.50 -6.06 23.22
C LYS A 149 -0.98 -6.25 21.80
N ILE A 150 -1.84 -7.25 21.61
CA ILE A 150 -2.55 -7.50 20.36
C ILE A 150 -4.04 -7.46 20.67
N GLN A 151 -4.80 -6.77 19.82
CA GLN A 151 -6.25 -6.70 19.91
C GLN A 151 -6.84 -7.11 18.56
N ASP A 152 -7.75 -8.07 18.59
CA ASP A 152 -8.41 -8.60 17.42
C ASP A 152 -9.86 -8.15 17.39
N TYR A 153 -10.33 -7.85 16.18
CA TYR A 153 -11.71 -7.53 15.90
C TYR A 153 -12.15 -8.26 14.64
N GLU A 154 -13.36 -8.80 14.69
CA GLU A 154 -14.03 -9.38 13.53
C GLU A 154 -15.44 -8.78 13.45
N SER A 155 -15.85 -8.46 12.22
CA SER A 155 -17.18 -7.98 11.93
C SER A 155 -18.22 -9.05 12.22
N ASN A 156 -19.30 -8.69 12.91
CA ASN A 156 -20.45 -9.56 13.13
C ASN A 156 -21.48 -9.52 11.98
N LYS A 157 -21.24 -8.71 10.95
CA LYS A 157 -22.09 -8.53 9.77
C LYS A 157 -21.23 -8.37 8.53
N SER A 158 -21.78 -8.73 7.37
CA SER A 158 -21.18 -8.44 6.08
C SER A 158 -21.38 -6.98 5.70
N PHE A 159 -20.36 -6.35 5.13
CA PHE A 159 -20.41 -4.99 4.63
C PHE A 159 -20.49 -4.93 3.10
N VAL A 160 -20.97 -3.80 2.57
CA VAL A 160 -20.95 -3.51 1.13
C VAL A 160 -19.51 -3.19 0.73
N ILE A 161 -18.92 -4.04 -0.11
CA ILE A 161 -17.49 -3.98 -0.47
C ILE A 161 -17.26 -3.50 -1.91
N ASP A 162 -18.28 -3.02 -2.61
CA ASP A 162 -18.17 -2.60 -4.01
C ASP A 162 -17.10 -1.53 -4.22
N GLY A 163 -16.88 -0.66 -3.22
CA GLY A 163 -15.83 0.37 -3.24
C GLY A 163 -14.40 -0.14 -3.11
N LEU A 164 -14.20 -1.43 -2.77
CA LEU A 164 -12.88 -2.06 -2.66
C LEU A 164 -12.40 -2.69 -3.98
N TYR A 165 -13.27 -2.72 -5.00
CA TYR A 165 -12.91 -3.16 -6.33
C TYR A 165 -12.39 -2.01 -7.19
N GLU A 166 -11.38 -2.30 -8.00
CA GLU A 166 -10.84 -1.38 -9.00
C GLU A 166 -10.51 -2.11 -10.30
N PRO A 167 -10.56 -1.44 -11.46
CA PRO A 167 -9.96 -2.00 -12.66
C PRO A 167 -8.45 -2.23 -12.44
N TYR A 168 -7.90 -3.28 -13.02
CA TYR A 168 -6.44 -3.40 -13.09
C TYR A 168 -5.89 -2.19 -13.88
N PRO A 169 -4.88 -1.47 -13.38
CA PRO A 169 -4.43 -0.23 -14.00
C PRO A 169 -3.84 -0.50 -15.38
N GLU A 170 -4.09 0.39 -16.33
CA GLU A 170 -3.32 0.41 -17.58
C GLU A 170 -1.88 0.86 -17.30
N PHE A 171 -0.93 0.42 -18.13
CA PHE A 171 0.46 0.81 -17.96
C PHE A 171 0.64 2.32 -18.08
N GLY A 172 1.19 2.94 -17.04
CA GLY A 172 1.38 4.40 -16.95
C GLY A 172 0.22 5.14 -16.27
N HIS A 173 -0.90 4.47 -16.00
CA HIS A 173 -2.10 5.04 -15.40
C HIS A 173 -2.39 4.40 -14.04
N TYR A 174 -1.62 4.84 -13.02
CA TYR A 174 -1.61 4.25 -11.69
C TYR A 174 -2.36 5.07 -10.62
N GLU A 175 -3.05 6.14 -11.02
CA GLU A 175 -3.72 7.09 -10.14
C GLU A 175 -4.73 6.39 -9.21
N SER A 176 -5.49 5.44 -9.75
CA SER A 176 -6.53 4.71 -9.01
C SER A 176 -5.92 3.92 -7.84
N VAL A 177 -4.87 3.14 -8.09
CA VAL A 177 -4.23 2.33 -7.04
C VAL A 177 -3.39 3.17 -6.08
N ALA A 178 -2.93 4.34 -6.53
CA ALA A 178 -2.12 5.30 -5.75
C ALA A 178 -2.95 6.39 -5.04
N ARG A 179 -4.29 6.28 -4.98
CA ARG A 179 -5.13 7.18 -4.17
C ARG A 179 -5.05 6.82 -2.69
N LEU A 180 -4.95 7.85 -1.84
CA LEU A 180 -4.97 7.73 -0.37
C LEU A 180 -6.40 7.59 0.15
N GLU A 181 -7.28 8.49 -0.28
CA GLU A 181 -8.67 8.51 0.18
C GLU A 181 -9.45 7.40 -0.50
N ARG A 182 -10.14 6.60 0.32
CA ARG A 182 -10.92 5.44 -0.08
C ARG A 182 -12.12 5.31 0.82
N ASP A 183 -13.25 4.95 0.22
CA ASP A 183 -14.48 4.67 0.94
C ASP A 183 -14.39 3.27 1.55
N PHE A 184 -13.82 3.20 2.75
CA PHE A 184 -13.73 1.93 3.46
C PHE A 184 -15.09 1.58 4.06
N PRO A 185 -15.49 0.29 3.99
CA PRO A 185 -16.81 -0.16 4.40
C PRO A 185 -16.97 -0.23 5.93
N VAL A 186 -16.34 0.65 6.70
CA VAL A 186 -16.19 0.50 8.14
C VAL A 186 -16.32 1.81 8.91
N ASP A 187 -17.36 1.89 9.76
CA ASP A 187 -17.48 2.82 10.89
C ASP A 187 -16.54 2.39 12.05
N ILE A 188 -15.26 2.12 11.78
CA ILE A 188 -14.30 1.71 12.83
C ILE A 188 -13.90 2.89 13.72
N PHE A 189 -14.36 4.10 13.38
CA PHE A 189 -14.12 5.31 14.13
C PHE A 189 -15.44 5.71 14.79
N PRO A 190 -15.63 5.52 16.11
CA PRO A 190 -16.75 6.16 16.77
C PRO A 190 -16.63 7.66 16.48
N ALA A 191 -17.70 8.24 15.94
CA ALA A 191 -17.82 9.69 15.87
C ALA A 191 -17.51 10.25 17.25
N ASN A 192 -16.67 11.30 17.31
CA ASN A 192 -16.57 12.13 18.51
C ASN A 192 -17.94 12.79 18.73
N THR A 193 -18.90 12.05 19.28
CA THR A 193 -20.12 12.61 19.85
C THR A 193 -19.72 13.15 21.20
N GLY A 194 -19.30 14.40 21.23
CA GLY A 194 -19.18 15.13 22.47
C GLY A 194 -20.52 15.16 23.19
N SER A 195 -20.59 14.51 24.34
CA SER A 195 -21.29 14.99 25.53
C SER A 195 -21.00 14.04 26.70
N ASP A 196 -20.41 14.58 27.76
CA ASP A 196 -20.17 13.94 29.05
C ASP A 196 -21.42 13.23 29.61
N THR A 197 -21.26 12.02 30.17
CA THR A 197 -21.20 11.80 31.64
C THR A 197 -21.25 10.31 32.01
N THR A 198 -20.25 9.90 32.79
CA THR A 198 -20.22 8.78 33.75
C THR A 198 -20.23 7.31 33.29
N THR A 199 -19.23 6.60 33.86
CA THR A 199 -19.06 5.15 34.09
C THR A 199 -18.49 4.29 32.95
N GLY A 200 -17.16 4.10 33.01
CA GLY A 200 -16.48 2.81 32.83
C GLY A 200 -16.37 2.25 31.41
N LEU A 201 -15.13 2.15 30.93
CA LEU A 201 -14.67 1.60 29.62
C LEU A 201 -14.66 2.63 28.48
N SER A 202 -13.58 3.40 28.36
CA SER A 202 -13.36 4.26 27.19
C SER A 202 -11.87 4.43 26.88
N ASP A 203 -11.23 3.35 26.41
CA ASP A 203 -10.04 3.52 25.58
C ASP A 203 -10.49 3.41 24.12
N GLY A 204 -10.98 4.54 23.60
CA GLY A 204 -11.39 4.68 22.20
C GLY A 204 -10.24 4.32 21.27
N CYS A 205 -10.56 3.64 20.17
CA CYS A 205 -9.59 3.29 19.15
C CYS A 205 -9.08 4.57 18.48
N PRO A 206 -7.75 4.81 18.40
CA PRO A 206 -7.23 5.99 17.72
C PRO A 206 -7.58 5.94 16.24
N THR A 207 -8.33 6.94 15.78
CA THR A 207 -8.53 7.26 14.35
C THR A 207 -7.17 7.57 13.71
N PRO A 208 -6.78 6.91 12.60
CA PRO A 208 -5.71 7.37 11.74
C PRO A 208 -6.00 8.80 11.29
N ASP A 209 -5.05 9.70 11.54
CA ASP A 209 -5.07 11.04 10.98
C ASP A 209 -4.58 10.96 9.53
N TRP A 210 -5.53 10.79 8.61
CA TRP A 210 -5.28 10.73 7.16
C TRP A 210 -4.73 12.06 6.59
N ASN A 211 -4.70 13.12 7.39
CA ASN A 211 -4.30 14.47 6.99
C ASN A 211 -2.91 14.90 7.49
N LYS A 212 -2.13 14.02 8.15
CA LYS A 212 -0.74 14.35 8.48
C LYS A 212 0.11 14.39 7.20
N LYS A 213 0.32 15.61 6.71
CA LYS A 213 1.33 15.98 5.72
C LYS A 213 2.70 16.11 6.37
#